data_AF-A0AAE4HE71-F1
#
_entry.id   AF-A0AAE4HE71-F1
#
_cell.length_a   1.000
_cell.length_b   1.000
_cell.length_c   1.000
_cell.angle_alpha   90.00
_cell.angle_beta   90.00
_cell.angle_gamma   90.00
#
_symmetry.space_group_name_H-M   'P 1'
#
loop_
_entity.id
_entity.type
_entity.pdbx_description
1 polymer ?
#
loop_
_entity_poly.entity_id
_entity_poly.type
_entity_poly.pdbx_seq_one_letter_code
_entity_poly.pdbx_strand_id
1 'polypeptide(L)'
;SELADGVQAEVGLTPGTEAGDTITLRITDADNVTSEVSYTVTADDVTNDSAPMVIPSDALTDGDYSVTAVISDAAGNSSEVSPEVEFRVDTAAPEVPSITTASDDVGEVTDTLASGDSTDDTTPALSGTAVAGNTVTIRDGDSVLGTAVADDSGHWSYTPVSDLGEG
;
A
#
# COMPACT_ATOMS: atom_id res chain seq x y z
N SER A 1 -10.60 -0.32 2.74
CA SER A 1 -9.22 -0.81 2.61
C SER A 1 -8.71 -0.42 1.24
N GLU A 2 -7.40 -0.48 1.00
CA GLU A 2 -6.78 -0.09 -0.29
C GLU A 2 -7.28 -0.90 -1.50
N LEU A 3 -7.97 -2.01 -1.26
CA LEU A 3 -8.59 -2.86 -2.29
C LEU A 3 -10.13 -2.80 -2.31
N ALA A 4 -10.79 -1.86 -1.62
CA ALA A 4 -12.25 -1.90 -1.47
C ALA A 4 -13.03 -1.93 -2.81
N ASP A 5 -12.45 -1.39 -3.87
CA ASP A 5 -13.05 -1.32 -5.21
C ASP A 5 -12.44 -2.34 -6.20
N GLY A 6 -11.61 -3.27 -5.72
CA GLY A 6 -10.88 -4.25 -6.54
C GLY A 6 -9.73 -3.65 -7.36
N VAL A 7 -9.14 -4.46 -8.23
CA VAL A 7 -8.12 -4.01 -9.20
C VAL A 7 -8.80 -3.72 -10.53
N GLN A 8 -8.67 -2.49 -11.00
CA GLN A 8 -9.21 -2.05 -12.29
C GLN A 8 -8.29 -2.52 -13.42
N ALA A 9 -8.88 -3.15 -14.43
CA ALA A 9 -8.22 -3.59 -15.65
C ALA A 9 -8.94 -3.01 -16.85
N GLU A 10 -8.19 -2.69 -17.91
CA GLU A 10 -8.75 -2.29 -19.19
C GLU A 10 -8.28 -3.30 -20.24
N VAL A 11 -9.25 -3.93 -20.91
CA VAL A 11 -8.97 -4.96 -21.92
C VAL A 11 -9.28 -4.39 -23.30
N GLY A 12 -8.25 -4.30 -24.14
CA GLY A 12 -8.42 -3.94 -25.56
C GLY A 12 -9.19 -5.03 -26.32
N LEU A 13 -10.12 -4.62 -27.17
CA LEU A 13 -10.94 -5.55 -27.94
C LEU A 13 -10.22 -6.01 -29.21
N THR A 14 -10.59 -7.18 -29.72
CA THR A 14 -10.04 -7.71 -30.97
C THR A 14 -10.95 -7.40 -32.15
N PRO A 15 -10.43 -7.26 -33.39
CA PRO A 15 -11.27 -7.03 -34.55
C PRO A 15 -12.33 -8.12 -34.71
N GLY A 16 -13.60 -7.71 -34.85
CA GLY A 16 -14.74 -8.62 -34.93
C GLY A 16 -15.44 -8.88 -33.60
N THR A 17 -14.95 -8.32 -32.49
CA THR A 17 -15.68 -8.31 -31.23
C THR A 17 -16.95 -7.47 -31.34
N GLU A 18 -18.07 -8.00 -30.88
CA GLU A 18 -19.39 -7.38 -30.90
C GLU A 18 -19.98 -7.27 -29.49
N ALA A 19 -20.97 -6.39 -29.33
CA ALA A 19 -21.69 -6.28 -28.07
C ALA A 19 -22.45 -7.60 -27.79
N GLY A 20 -22.28 -8.14 -26.58
CA GLY A 20 -22.77 -9.47 -26.19
C GLY A 20 -21.69 -10.56 -26.17
N ASP A 21 -20.51 -10.31 -26.76
CA ASP A 21 -19.34 -11.18 -26.59
C ASP A 21 -18.89 -11.19 -25.14
N THR A 22 -18.13 -12.20 -24.75
CA THR A 22 -17.64 -12.38 -23.39
C THR A 22 -16.13 -12.24 -23.34
N ILE A 23 -15.64 -11.35 -22.46
CA ILE A 23 -14.24 -11.31 -22.06
C ILE A 23 -14.09 -12.16 -20.80
N THR A 24 -13.11 -13.05 -20.78
CA THR A 24 -12.71 -13.78 -19.59
C THR A 24 -11.29 -13.38 -19.21
N LEU A 25 -11.14 -12.80 -18.01
CA LEU A 25 -9.85 -12.66 -17.36
C LEU A 25 -9.55 -13.92 -16.57
N ARG A 26 -8.33 -14.43 -16.73
CA ARG A 26 -7.75 -15.45 -15.88
C ARG A 26 -6.66 -14.82 -15.04
N ILE A 27 -6.84 -14.86 -13.73
CA ILE A 27 -5.95 -14.34 -12.69
C ILE A 27 -5.22 -15.54 -12.07
N THR A 28 -3.90 -15.49 -12.02
CA THR A 28 -3.06 -16.55 -11.46
C THR A 28 -2.25 -15.98 -10.31
N ASP A 29 -2.29 -16.60 -9.13
CA ASP A 29 -1.45 -16.20 -8.00
C ASP A 29 -0.04 -16.83 -8.06
N ALA A 30 0.83 -16.44 -7.13
CA ALA A 30 2.19 -16.97 -7.00
C ALA A 30 2.26 -18.50 -6.80
N ASP A 31 1.18 -19.12 -6.28
CA ASP A 31 1.06 -20.57 -6.08
C ASP A 31 0.49 -21.28 -7.32
N ASN A 32 0.27 -20.56 -8.42
CA ASN A 32 -0.36 -21.01 -9.67
C ASN A 32 -1.84 -21.41 -9.50
N VAL A 33 -2.52 -20.92 -8.46
CA VAL A 33 -3.97 -21.05 -8.33
C VAL A 33 -4.62 -20.03 -9.25
N THR A 34 -5.62 -20.47 -10.00
CA THR A 34 -6.31 -19.64 -10.99
C THR A 34 -7.73 -19.30 -10.58
N SER A 35 -8.13 -18.07 -10.84
CA SER A 35 -9.50 -17.57 -10.74
C SER A 35 -9.90 -16.89 -12.04
N GLU A 36 -11.20 -16.88 -12.34
CA GLU A 36 -11.71 -16.26 -13.56
C GLU A 36 -12.76 -15.21 -13.25
N VAL A 37 -12.73 -14.12 -14.03
CA VAL A 37 -13.74 -13.06 -14.02
C VAL A 37 -14.21 -12.85 -15.43
N SER A 38 -15.53 -12.92 -15.64
CA SER A 38 -16.14 -12.68 -16.95
C SER A 38 -16.85 -11.34 -17.02
N TYR A 39 -16.83 -10.73 -18.19
CA TYR A 39 -17.52 -9.49 -18.51
C TYR A 39 -18.19 -9.60 -19.88
N THR A 40 -19.41 -9.10 -19.99
CA THR A 40 -20.13 -9.04 -21.27
C THR A 40 -19.86 -7.71 -21.94
N VAL A 41 -19.28 -7.75 -23.14
CA VAL A 41 -18.97 -6.58 -23.96
C VAL A 41 -20.25 -5.78 -24.25
N THR A 42 -20.20 -4.48 -24.02
CA THR A 42 -21.30 -3.56 -24.32
C THR A 42 -21.08 -2.84 -25.66
N ALA A 43 -22.10 -2.15 -26.16
CA ALA A 43 -21.96 -1.34 -27.38
C ALA A 43 -21.01 -0.14 -27.20
N ASP A 44 -20.92 0.38 -25.98
CA ASP A 44 -19.98 1.47 -25.65
C ASP A 44 -18.55 0.94 -25.67
N ASP A 45 -18.30 -0.25 -25.15
CA ASP A 45 -16.97 -0.89 -25.18
C ASP A 45 -16.48 -1.08 -26.63
N VAL A 46 -17.36 -1.59 -27.51
CA VAL A 46 -17.05 -1.71 -28.95
C VAL A 46 -16.73 -0.36 -29.58
N THR A 47 -17.43 0.71 -29.18
CA THR A 47 -17.17 2.06 -29.68
C THR A 47 -15.83 2.60 -29.20
N ASN A 48 -15.40 2.23 -28.00
CA ASN A 48 -14.15 2.66 -27.38
C ASN A 48 -12.96 1.73 -27.71
N ASP A 49 -13.20 0.57 -28.32
CA ASP A 49 -12.21 -0.49 -28.58
C ASP A 49 -11.56 -1.04 -27.29
N SER A 50 -12.22 -0.86 -26.14
CA SER A 50 -11.79 -1.38 -24.84
C SER A 50 -12.97 -1.59 -23.91
N ALA A 51 -12.81 -2.51 -22.95
CA ALA A 51 -13.79 -2.77 -21.89
C ALA A 51 -13.14 -2.64 -20.50
N PRO A 52 -13.78 -1.94 -19.55
CA PRO A 52 -13.34 -1.90 -18.17
C PRO A 52 -13.75 -3.18 -17.43
N MET A 53 -12.81 -3.79 -16.72
CA MET A 53 -13.05 -4.95 -15.88
C MET A 53 -12.52 -4.71 -14.46
N VAL A 54 -13.16 -5.34 -13.49
CA VAL A 54 -12.74 -5.29 -12.08
C VAL A 54 -12.36 -6.69 -11.65
N ILE A 55 -11.14 -6.86 -11.14
CA ILE A 55 -10.74 -8.05 -10.41
C ILE A 55 -11.22 -7.88 -8.97
N PRO A 56 -12.19 -8.68 -8.50
CA PRO A 56 -12.77 -8.54 -7.16
C PRO A 56 -11.73 -8.70 -6.06
N SER A 57 -11.80 -7.86 -5.03
CA SER A 57 -10.83 -7.85 -3.94
C SER A 57 -10.87 -9.11 -3.07
N ASP A 58 -12.01 -9.80 -3.01
CA ASP A 58 -12.17 -11.08 -2.32
C ASP A 58 -11.44 -12.24 -3.02
N ALA A 59 -11.04 -12.04 -4.29
CA ALA A 59 -10.16 -12.96 -5.00
C ALA A 59 -8.67 -12.67 -4.76
N LEU A 60 -8.33 -11.64 -3.97
CA LEU A 60 -6.97 -11.13 -3.81
C LEU A 60 -6.50 -11.18 -2.34
N THR A 61 -5.30 -11.69 -2.14
CA THR A 61 -4.52 -11.62 -0.90
C THR A 61 -3.18 -10.95 -1.21
N ASP A 62 -2.43 -10.55 -0.19
CA ASP A 62 -1.07 -10.03 -0.40
C ASP A 62 -0.21 -11.05 -1.15
N GLY A 63 0.42 -10.63 -2.25
CA GLY A 63 1.15 -11.52 -3.13
C GLY A 63 1.26 -11.00 -4.57
N ASP A 64 2.04 -11.73 -5.37
CA ASP A 64 2.22 -11.48 -6.80
C ASP A 64 1.12 -12.21 -7.61
N TYR A 65 0.66 -11.56 -8.67
CA TYR A 65 -0.38 -12.05 -9.57
C TYR A 65 -0.01 -11.81 -11.02
N SER A 66 -0.52 -12.69 -11.88
CA SER A 66 -0.50 -12.50 -13.32
C SER A 66 -1.89 -12.61 -13.93
N VAL A 67 -2.15 -11.84 -14.98
CA VAL A 67 -3.46 -11.74 -15.63
C VAL A 67 -3.33 -11.94 -17.13
N THR A 68 -4.23 -12.72 -17.69
CA THR A 68 -4.41 -12.91 -19.14
C THR A 68 -5.89 -12.77 -19.50
N ALA A 69 -6.18 -12.39 -20.74
CA ALA A 69 -7.53 -12.21 -21.26
C ALA A 69 -7.78 -13.06 -22.51
N VAL A 70 -9.02 -13.51 -22.66
CA VAL A 70 -9.57 -14.14 -23.88
C VAL A 70 -10.94 -13.56 -24.17
N ILE A 71 -11.23 -13.26 -25.43
CA ILE A 71 -12.58 -12.85 -25.88
C ILE A 71 -13.22 -14.03 -26.59
N SER A 72 -14.47 -14.35 -26.25
CA SER A 72 -15.26 -15.39 -26.91
C SER A 72 -16.59 -14.85 -27.41
N ASP A 73 -16.98 -15.22 -28.63
CA ASP A 73 -18.29 -14.89 -29.18
C ASP A 73 -19.39 -15.86 -28.68
N ALA A 74 -20.65 -15.51 -28.94
CA ALA A 74 -21.79 -16.34 -28.55
C ALA A 74 -21.86 -17.69 -29.30
N ALA A 75 -21.11 -17.85 -30.40
CA ALA A 75 -21.01 -19.09 -31.16
C ALA A 75 -19.90 -20.02 -30.61
N GLY A 76 -19.09 -19.55 -29.66
CA GLY A 76 -18.01 -20.29 -29.03
C GLY A 76 -16.65 -20.16 -29.73
N ASN A 77 -16.46 -19.19 -30.62
CA ASN A 77 -15.14 -18.87 -31.16
C ASN A 77 -14.38 -17.97 -30.17
N SER A 78 -13.09 -18.23 -29.96
CA SER A 78 -12.25 -17.46 -29.02
C SER A 78 -11.06 -16.82 -29.73
N SER A 79 -10.61 -15.68 -29.19
CA SER A 79 -9.36 -15.02 -29.56
C SER A 79 -8.13 -15.84 -29.15
N GLU A 80 -6.94 -15.41 -29.59
CA GLU A 80 -5.70 -15.79 -28.91
C GLU A 80 -5.68 -15.23 -27.47
N VAL A 81 -4.89 -15.86 -26.59
CA VAL A 81 -4.65 -15.36 -25.23
C VAL A 81 -3.81 -14.09 -25.31
N SER A 82 -4.19 -13.05 -24.55
CA SER A 82 -3.41 -11.82 -24.47
C SER A 82 -1.99 -12.06 -23.92
N PRO A 83 -1.05 -11.12 -24.11
CA PRO A 83 0.14 -11.04 -23.27
C PRO A 83 -0.23 -10.99 -21.79
N GLU A 84 0.67 -11.49 -20.95
CA GLU A 84 0.53 -11.49 -19.51
C GLU A 84 0.84 -10.12 -18.92
N VAL A 85 0.04 -9.72 -17.93
CA VAL A 85 0.27 -8.52 -17.11
C VAL A 85 0.46 -8.94 -15.66
N GLU A 86 1.55 -8.49 -15.04
CA GLU A 86 1.89 -8.79 -13.66
C GLU A 86 1.55 -7.61 -12.74
N PHE A 87 1.07 -7.89 -11.54
CA PHE A 87 0.89 -6.91 -10.48
C PHE A 87 1.09 -7.55 -9.11
N ARG A 88 1.28 -6.71 -8.08
CA ARG A 88 1.41 -7.16 -6.69
C ARG A 88 0.36 -6.48 -5.81
N VAL A 89 -0.20 -7.26 -4.91
CA VAL A 89 -1.06 -6.80 -3.83
C VAL A 89 -0.24 -6.72 -2.54
N ASP A 90 -0.30 -5.58 -1.86
CA ASP A 90 0.31 -5.38 -0.55
C ASP A 90 -0.64 -4.51 0.28
N THR A 91 -1.23 -5.10 1.32
CA THR A 91 -2.17 -4.42 2.23
C THR A 91 -1.62 -4.35 3.65
N ALA A 92 -0.36 -4.74 3.85
CA ALA A 92 0.29 -4.70 5.14
C ALA A 92 0.51 -3.24 5.57
N ALA A 93 -0.09 -2.86 6.69
CA ALA A 93 0.20 -1.58 7.31
C ALA A 93 1.69 -1.54 7.73
N PRO A 94 2.36 -0.37 7.59
CA PRO A 94 3.70 -0.21 8.14
C PRO A 94 3.75 -0.53 9.64
N GLU A 95 4.87 -1.07 10.11
CA GLU A 95 5.06 -1.30 11.54
C GLU A 95 5.04 0.03 12.32
N VAL A 96 4.46 -0.01 13.52
CA VAL A 96 4.39 1.15 14.42
C VAL A 96 5.81 1.53 14.86
N PRO A 97 6.23 2.81 14.70
CA PRO A 97 7.53 3.25 15.19
C PRO A 97 7.57 3.19 16.72
N SER A 98 8.74 2.89 17.27
CA SER A 98 8.98 2.87 18.72
C SER A 98 9.81 4.07 19.15
N ILE A 99 9.67 4.49 20.42
CA ILE A 99 10.62 5.38 21.11
C ILE A 99 11.42 4.49 22.04
N THR A 100 12.75 4.46 21.89
CA THR A 100 13.65 3.65 22.71
C THR A 100 14.34 4.45 23.80
N THR A 101 14.62 5.74 23.56
CA THR A 101 15.26 6.60 24.56
C THR A 101 14.69 8.02 24.51
N ALA A 102 14.67 8.65 25.69
CA ALA A 102 14.69 10.08 25.86
C ALA A 102 15.88 10.42 26.76
N SER A 103 16.63 11.48 26.47
CA SER A 103 17.76 11.89 27.31
C SER A 103 17.66 13.35 27.70
N ASP A 104 18.05 13.61 28.94
CA ASP A 104 18.25 14.93 29.55
C ASP A 104 19.73 15.30 29.45
N ASP A 105 20.03 16.42 28.78
CA ASP A 105 21.38 16.98 28.71
C ASP A 105 21.51 18.37 29.35
N VAL A 106 20.55 18.76 30.19
CA VAL A 106 20.49 20.04 30.90
C VAL A 106 20.63 19.83 32.41
N GLY A 107 20.98 20.89 33.15
CA GLY A 107 20.99 20.86 34.61
C GLY A 107 22.19 20.13 35.25
N GLU A 108 22.05 19.82 36.54
CA GLU A 108 23.07 19.08 37.31
C GLU A 108 22.99 17.56 37.09
N VAL A 109 21.84 17.06 36.62
CA VAL A 109 21.57 15.64 36.41
C VAL A 109 21.26 15.40 34.94
N THR A 110 22.28 14.99 34.19
CA THR A 110 22.15 14.58 32.79
C THR A 110 22.12 13.06 32.69
N ASP A 111 21.02 12.47 32.21
CA ASP A 111 20.86 11.01 32.13
C ASP A 111 19.86 10.59 31.04
N THR A 112 19.76 9.29 30.79
CA THR A 112 18.65 8.72 30.02
C THR A 112 17.43 8.59 30.92
N LEU A 113 16.28 9.05 30.43
CA LEU A 113 15.02 9.03 31.16
C LEU A 113 14.34 7.66 31.01
N ALA A 114 13.96 7.08 32.14
CA ALA A 114 13.03 5.96 32.19
C ALA A 114 11.57 6.44 32.12
N SER A 115 10.66 5.50 31.86
CA SER A 115 9.23 5.81 31.83
C SER A 115 8.74 6.29 33.20
N GLY A 116 8.22 7.52 33.24
CA GLY A 116 7.74 8.17 34.46
C GLY A 116 8.77 9.09 35.13
N ASP A 117 9.98 9.19 34.61
CA ASP A 117 10.97 10.16 35.09
C ASP A 117 10.60 11.60 34.70
N SER A 118 11.09 12.56 35.48
CA SER A 118 11.00 13.99 35.20
C SER A 118 12.37 14.52 34.78
N THR A 119 12.38 15.55 33.94
CA THR A 119 13.58 16.23 33.46
C THR A 119 13.41 17.75 33.59
N ASP A 120 14.50 18.50 33.77
CA ASP A 120 14.52 19.96 33.65
C ASP A 120 14.95 20.44 32.25
N ASP A 121 15.26 19.52 31.33
CA ASP A 121 15.46 19.75 29.91
C ASP A 121 14.11 19.92 29.19
N THR A 122 13.93 21.06 28.55
CA THR A 122 12.73 21.36 27.74
C THR A 122 12.85 20.88 26.30
N THR A 123 14.00 20.34 25.90
CA THR A 123 14.29 19.83 24.55
C THR A 123 14.91 18.42 24.57
N PRO A 124 14.32 17.45 25.30
CA PRO A 124 14.92 16.14 25.47
C PRO A 124 15.17 15.47 24.12
N ALA A 125 16.36 14.88 23.94
CA ALA A 125 16.69 14.17 22.72
C ALA A 125 16.01 12.80 22.71
N LEU A 126 15.15 12.58 21.71
CA LEU A 126 14.40 11.36 21.50
C LEU A 126 15.07 10.48 20.45
N SER A 127 15.08 9.17 20.66
CA SER A 127 15.48 8.21 19.64
C SER A 127 14.61 6.97 19.67
N GLY A 128 14.60 6.24 18.56
CA GLY A 128 13.72 5.09 18.40
C GLY A 128 14.01 4.25 17.17
N THR A 129 13.05 3.36 16.87
CA THR A 129 13.09 2.54 15.65
C THR A 129 11.85 2.72 14.79
N ALA A 130 11.98 2.55 13.49
CA ALA A 130 10.90 2.41 12.53
C ALA A 130 11.39 1.60 11.32
N VAL A 131 10.50 1.26 10.38
CA VAL A 131 10.92 0.69 9.08
C VAL A 131 11.85 1.70 8.39
N ALA A 132 12.97 1.21 7.86
CA ALA A 132 13.97 2.03 7.19
C ALA A 132 13.36 2.90 6.07
N GLY A 133 13.72 4.17 6.02
CA GLY A 133 13.17 5.15 5.08
C GLY A 133 11.79 5.71 5.45
N ASN A 134 11.10 5.15 6.45
CA ASN A 134 9.81 5.69 6.88
C ASN A 134 9.98 6.97 7.69
N THR A 135 8.99 7.86 7.55
CA THR A 135 8.90 9.09 8.34
C THR A 135 8.14 8.84 9.64
N VAL A 136 8.77 9.16 10.76
CA VAL A 136 8.20 9.17 12.11
C VAL A 136 7.71 10.58 12.41
N THR A 137 6.46 10.71 12.85
CA THR A 137 5.91 11.97 13.36
C THR A 137 5.95 11.97 14.89
N ILE A 138 6.63 12.95 15.48
CA ILE A 138 6.77 13.10 16.93
C ILE A 138 5.70 14.08 17.41
N ARG A 139 4.98 13.70 18.47
CA ARG A 139 3.87 14.49 19.04
C ARG A 139 3.96 14.58 20.56
N ASP A 140 3.47 15.68 21.09
CA ASP A 140 3.10 15.85 22.50
C ASP A 140 1.57 16.00 22.58
N GLY A 141 0.90 14.97 23.11
CA GLY A 141 -0.55 14.81 22.96
C GLY A 141 -0.97 14.87 21.49
N ASP A 142 -1.84 15.83 21.15
CA ASP A 142 -2.29 16.06 19.78
C ASP A 142 -1.35 16.97 18.96
N SER A 143 -0.43 17.68 19.62
CA SER A 143 0.46 18.67 19.00
C SER A 143 1.61 17.98 18.28
N VAL A 144 1.82 18.29 17.00
CA VAL A 144 3.00 17.82 16.25
C VAL A 144 4.20 18.66 16.64
N LEU A 145 5.24 18.00 17.15
CA LEU A 145 6.52 18.63 17.46
C LEU A 145 7.41 18.68 16.21
N GLY A 146 7.44 17.58 15.45
CA GLY A 146 8.25 17.49 14.24
C GLY A 146 8.24 16.09 13.63
N THR A 147 9.19 15.84 12.72
CA THR A 147 9.35 14.56 12.05
C THR A 147 10.81 14.14 11.99
N ALA A 148 11.06 12.83 12.02
CA ALA A 148 12.37 12.22 11.77
C ALA A 148 12.22 11.10 10.75
N VAL A 149 13.25 10.85 9.94
CA VAL A 149 13.27 9.71 9.00
C VAL A 149 14.15 8.63 9.59
N ALA A 150 13.67 7.38 9.60
CA ALA A 150 14.50 6.26 10.00
C ALA A 150 15.56 5.97 8.93
N ASP A 151 16.80 5.80 9.38
CA ASP A 151 17.93 5.47 8.51
C ASP A 151 17.82 4.06 7.91
N ASP A 152 18.81 3.66 7.11
CA ASP A 152 18.86 2.34 6.47
C ASP A 152 18.89 1.17 7.46
N SER A 153 19.25 1.44 8.73
CA SER A 153 19.23 0.46 9.83
C SER A 153 17.94 0.51 10.64
N GLY A 154 17.01 1.41 10.30
CA GLY A 154 15.73 1.59 10.98
C GLY A 154 15.80 2.49 12.23
N HIS A 155 16.90 3.21 12.45
CA HIS A 155 17.05 4.12 13.59
C HIS A 155 16.66 5.55 13.25
N TRP A 156 15.98 6.22 14.17
CA TRP A 156 15.66 7.64 14.04
C TRP A 156 16.01 8.39 15.33
N SER A 157 16.33 9.68 15.20
CA SER A 157 16.49 10.60 16.33
C SER A 157 15.80 11.94 16.06
N TYR A 158 15.36 12.59 17.13
CA TYR A 158 14.68 13.87 17.09
C TYR A 158 14.99 14.67 18.36
N THR A 159 15.38 15.93 18.19
CA THR A 159 15.48 16.91 19.27
C THR A 159 14.50 18.05 18.97
N PRO A 160 13.59 18.40 19.89
CA PRO A 160 12.70 19.55 19.71
C PRO A 160 13.46 20.82 19.37
N VAL A 161 12.94 21.60 18.41
CA VAL A 161 13.52 22.90 18.01
C VAL A 161 12.98 24.07 18.84
N SER A 162 12.05 23.79 19.75
CA SER A 162 11.45 24.72 20.69
C SER A 162 11.15 23.99 21.99
N ASP A 163 11.26 24.71 23.09
CA ASP A 163 10.96 24.25 24.44
C ASP A 163 9.56 23.60 24.49
N LEU A 164 9.51 22.39 25.03
CA LEU A 164 8.28 21.73 25.41
C LEU A 164 7.70 22.40 26.66
N GLY A 165 6.37 22.39 26.77
CA GLY A 165 5.69 22.91 27.96
C GLY A 165 5.87 21.99 29.17
N GLU A 166 5.64 22.53 30.37
CA GLU A 166 5.55 21.72 31.58
C GLU A 166 4.33 20.77 31.51
N GLY A 167 4.51 19.53 31.97
CA GLY A 167 3.49 18.47 32.01
C GLY A 167 2.88 18.24 33.38
#